data_AF-A0A1V8YG24-F1
#
_entry.id   AF-A0A1V8YG24-F1
#
_cell.length_a   1.000
_cell.length_b   1.000
_cell.length_c   1.000
_cell.angle_alpha   90.00
_cell.angle_beta   90.00
_cell.angle_gamma   90.00
#
_symmetry.space_group_name_H-M   'P 1'
#
loop_
_entity.id
_entity.type
_entity.pdbx_description
1 polymer ?
#
loop_
_entity_poly.entity_id
_entity_poly.type
_entity_poly.pdbx_seq_one_letter_code
_entity_poly.pdbx_strand_id
1 'polypeptide(L)'
;MEAKQVDEVSLKNYKNIFTIISAVSLCLTVIKASNILDVFIPSFTYLCSNLLAFYAINARSAEKLKSRERVKKAYIYILGTIFVILLISESIKINFLVFILLIICKIVLFISAFIAPYYSIIDDISADPESLKELRKETKEQIEEDKKSKIFSTRNSRIERNKATKEFIEKHEKKKRGEGRRD
;
A
#
# COMPACT_ATOMS: atom_id res chain seq x y z
N MET A 1 10.66 6.72 -29.15
CA MET A 1 9.71 6.88 -28.02
C MET A 1 9.64 5.55 -27.28
N GLU A 2 10.68 5.19 -26.53
CA GLU A 2 10.92 3.83 -25.99
C GLU A 2 10.87 3.77 -24.45
N ALA A 3 10.49 4.85 -23.77
CA ALA A 3 10.58 4.99 -22.31
C ALA A 3 9.53 4.22 -21.49
N LYS A 4 8.67 3.38 -22.08
CA LYS A 4 7.53 2.75 -21.36
C LYS A 4 7.69 1.28 -21.01
N GLN A 5 8.64 0.57 -21.62
CA GLN A 5 8.83 -0.87 -21.35
C GLN A 5 9.78 -1.13 -20.16
N VAL A 6 10.55 -0.11 -19.77
CA VAL A 6 11.53 -0.17 -18.68
C VAL A 6 10.86 -0.04 -17.30
N ASP A 7 9.62 0.46 -17.19
CA ASP A 7 9.03 0.79 -15.89
C ASP A 7 8.55 -0.41 -15.06
N GLU A 8 7.84 -1.40 -15.60
CA GLU A 8 7.18 -2.43 -14.77
C GLU A 8 8.12 -3.49 -14.19
N VAL A 9 9.06 -4.00 -14.98
CA VAL A 9 10.05 -4.99 -14.51
C VAL A 9 10.96 -4.33 -13.48
N SER A 10 11.35 -3.09 -13.72
CA SER A 10 12.12 -2.29 -12.76
C SER A 10 11.31 -2.03 -11.50
N LEU A 11 10.05 -1.64 -11.59
CA LEU A 11 9.16 -1.42 -10.44
C LEU A 11 8.99 -2.67 -9.59
N LYS A 12 8.88 -3.85 -10.23
CA LYS A 12 8.81 -5.15 -9.56
C LYS A 12 10.12 -5.49 -8.85
N ASN A 13 11.26 -5.27 -9.49
CA ASN A 13 12.58 -5.45 -8.90
C ASN A 13 12.81 -4.50 -7.72
N TYR A 14 12.42 -3.22 -7.86
CA TYR A 14 12.47 -2.25 -6.76
C TYR A 14 11.58 -2.69 -5.59
N LYS A 15 10.36 -3.18 -5.85
CA LYS A 15 9.50 -3.71 -4.78
C LYS A 15 10.19 -4.84 -4.02
N ASN A 16 10.81 -5.80 -4.71
CA ASN A 16 11.53 -6.89 -4.04
C ASN A 16 12.69 -6.37 -3.19
N ILE A 17 13.49 -5.45 -3.74
CA ILE A 17 14.61 -4.83 -3.03
C ILE A 17 14.12 -4.09 -1.78
N PHE A 18 13.07 -3.26 -1.88
CA PHE A 18 12.47 -2.58 -0.74
C PHE A 18 11.91 -3.55 0.30
N THR A 19 11.30 -4.66 -0.15
CA THR A 19 10.77 -5.70 0.74
C THR A 19 11.90 -6.39 1.52
N ILE A 20 13.04 -6.66 0.87
CA ILE A 20 14.23 -7.23 1.52
C ILE A 20 14.86 -6.23 2.49
N ILE A 21 15.06 -4.97 2.08
CA ILE A 21 15.66 -3.93 2.93
C ILE A 21 14.80 -3.69 4.18
N SER A 22 13.47 -3.60 4.01
CA SER A 22 12.55 -3.44 5.13
C SER A 22 12.56 -4.65 6.08
N ALA A 23 12.71 -5.88 5.55
CA ALA A 23 12.86 -7.08 6.36
C ALA A 23 14.14 -7.05 7.21
N VAL A 24 15.28 -6.71 6.60
CA VAL A 24 16.56 -6.57 7.32
C VAL A 24 16.49 -5.47 8.37
N SER A 25 15.87 -4.33 8.03
CA SER A 25 15.65 -3.23 8.97
C SER A 25 14.81 -3.65 10.18
N LEU A 26 13.74 -4.42 9.95
CA LEU A 26 12.95 -4.99 11.04
C LEU A 26 13.82 -5.91 11.91
N CYS A 27 14.58 -6.84 11.33
CA CYS A 27 15.45 -7.74 12.09
C CYS A 27 16.43 -6.98 12.99
N LEU A 28 17.09 -5.95 12.47
CA LEU A 28 18.01 -5.11 13.25
C LEU A 28 17.30 -4.39 14.41
N THR A 29 16.08 -3.90 14.16
CA THR A 29 15.28 -3.21 15.17
C THR A 29 14.84 -4.18 16.27
N VAL A 30 14.34 -5.36 15.90
CA VAL A 30 13.89 -6.42 16.81
C VAL A 30 15.03 -6.91 17.71
N ILE A 31 16.24 -7.08 17.16
CA ILE A 31 17.41 -7.50 17.93
C ILE A 31 17.76 -6.44 19.00
N LYS A 32 17.82 -5.17 18.60
CA LYS A 32 18.21 -4.05 19.47
C LYS A 32 17.15 -3.62 20.48
N ALA A 33 15.89 -4.01 20.29
CA ALA A 33 14.80 -3.57 21.14
C ALA A 33 14.96 -4.00 22.60
N SER A 34 14.68 -3.09 23.52
CA SER A 34 14.84 -3.29 24.97
C SER A 34 13.54 -3.66 25.67
N ASN A 35 12.40 -3.28 25.11
CA ASN A 35 11.08 -3.55 25.66
C ASN A 35 10.08 -3.95 24.54
N ILE A 36 8.86 -4.34 24.91
CA ILE A 36 7.86 -4.84 23.95
C ILE A 36 7.32 -3.70 23.07
N LEU A 37 7.22 -2.47 23.58
CA LEU A 37 6.77 -1.32 22.79
C LEU A 37 7.78 -0.98 21.67
N ASP A 38 9.07 -1.03 21.95
CA ASP A 38 10.17 -0.83 20.98
C ASP A 38 10.06 -1.84 19.82
N VAL A 39 9.57 -3.04 20.11
CA VAL A 39 9.33 -4.08 19.11
C VAL A 39 7.99 -3.87 18.39
N PHE A 40 6.94 -3.49 19.12
CA PHE A 40 5.58 -3.40 18.62
C PHE A 40 5.45 -2.37 17.48
N ILE A 41 5.88 -1.13 17.68
CA ILE A 41 5.61 -0.04 16.74
C ILE A 41 6.29 -0.28 15.37
N PRO A 42 7.60 -0.61 15.31
CA PRO A 42 8.27 -0.88 14.03
C PRO A 42 7.70 -2.11 13.34
N SER A 43 7.35 -3.15 14.12
CA SER A 43 6.78 -4.38 13.58
C SER A 43 5.38 -4.17 13.02
N PHE A 44 4.54 -3.43 13.73
CA PHE A 44 3.22 -3.04 13.27
C PHE A 44 3.31 -2.28 11.93
N THR A 45 4.23 -1.31 11.86
CA THR A 45 4.47 -0.51 10.65
C THR A 45 4.94 -1.39 9.49
N TYR A 46 5.91 -2.28 9.73
CA TYR A 46 6.41 -3.22 8.73
C TYR A 46 5.32 -4.16 8.22
N LEU A 47 4.57 -4.80 9.12
CA LEU A 47 3.53 -5.77 8.78
C LEU A 47 2.39 -5.11 8.01
N CYS A 48 1.93 -3.93 8.45
CA CYS A 48 0.90 -3.16 7.76
C CYS A 48 1.37 -2.69 6.37
N SER A 49 2.59 -2.18 6.26
CA SER A 49 3.15 -1.72 4.99
C SER A 49 3.25 -2.85 3.97
N ASN A 50 3.71 -4.03 4.39
CA ASN A 50 3.76 -5.19 3.51
C ASN A 50 2.37 -5.74 3.18
N LEU A 51 1.45 -5.81 4.16
CA LEU A 51 0.07 -6.22 3.91
C LEU A 51 -0.58 -5.33 2.85
N LEU A 52 -0.37 -4.01 2.93
CA LEU A 52 -0.84 -3.03 1.96
C LEU A 52 -0.16 -3.22 0.59
N ALA A 53 1.15 -3.46 0.55
CA ALA A 53 1.90 -3.73 -0.68
C ALA A 53 1.48 -5.03 -1.39
N PHE A 54 0.96 -6.01 -0.64
CA PHE A 54 0.33 -7.22 -1.18
C PHE A 54 -1.15 -7.02 -1.56
N TYR A 55 -1.82 -5.99 -1.05
CA TYR A 55 -3.17 -5.58 -1.44
C TYR A 55 -3.21 -4.72 -2.71
N ALA A 56 -2.24 -3.81 -2.86
CA ALA A 56 -2.23 -2.82 -3.94
C ALA A 56 -1.96 -3.41 -5.34
N ILE A 57 -1.49 -4.66 -5.41
CA ILE A 57 -1.17 -5.32 -6.67
C ILE A 57 -2.20 -6.43 -6.89
N ASN A 58 -2.88 -6.44 -8.04
CA ASN A 58 -3.81 -7.51 -8.40
C ASN A 58 -3.05 -8.82 -8.64
N ALA A 59 -3.60 -9.95 -8.18
CA ALA A 59 -3.01 -11.26 -8.41
C ALA A 59 -3.52 -11.78 -9.76
N ARG A 60 -2.58 -12.09 -10.67
CA ARG A 60 -2.90 -12.41 -12.07
C ARG A 60 -3.07 -13.91 -12.33
N SER A 61 -2.71 -14.76 -11.38
CA SER A 61 -2.97 -16.20 -11.42
C SER A 61 -3.62 -16.69 -10.13
N ALA A 62 -4.41 -17.75 -10.21
CA ALA A 62 -5.05 -18.37 -9.04
C ALA A 62 -4.01 -18.86 -8.01
N GLU A 63 -2.83 -19.30 -8.46
CA GLU A 63 -1.72 -19.70 -7.59
C GLU A 63 -1.12 -18.51 -6.83
N LYS A 64 -0.90 -17.38 -7.52
CA LYS A 64 -0.42 -16.14 -6.89
C LYS A 64 -1.48 -15.54 -5.95
N LEU A 65 -2.76 -15.69 -6.27
CA LEU A 65 -3.86 -15.30 -5.37
C LEU A 65 -3.81 -16.12 -4.07
N LYS A 66 -3.68 -17.46 -4.17
CA LYS A 66 -3.55 -18.36 -3.02
C LYS A 66 -2.30 -18.08 -2.19
N SER A 67 -1.17 -17.83 -2.83
CA SER A 67 0.10 -17.43 -2.20
C SER A 67 -0.09 -16.16 -1.35
N ARG A 68 -0.69 -15.12 -1.94
CA ARG A 68 -0.97 -13.85 -1.27
C ARG A 68 -1.96 -13.99 -0.12
N GLU A 69 -3.00 -14.80 -0.27
CA GLU A 69 -3.93 -15.07 0.84
C GLU A 69 -3.23 -15.71 2.04
N ARG A 70 -2.27 -16.62 1.82
CA ARG A 70 -1.47 -17.19 2.92
C ARG A 70 -0.64 -16.13 3.62
N VAL A 71 0.04 -15.26 2.87
CA VAL A 71 0.81 -14.14 3.45
C VAL A 71 -0.10 -13.20 4.24
N LYS A 72 -1.26 -12.84 3.69
CA LYS A 72 -2.25 -11.99 4.36
C LYS A 72 -2.72 -12.61 5.68
N LYS A 73 -3.14 -13.87 5.66
CA LYS A 73 -3.58 -14.59 6.86
C LYS A 73 -2.46 -14.65 7.89
N ALA A 74 -1.24 -15.00 7.48
CA ALA A 74 -0.09 -15.04 8.38
C ALA A 74 0.15 -13.69 9.06
N TYR A 75 0.16 -12.59 8.31
CA TYR A 75 0.40 -11.25 8.86
C TYR A 75 -0.73 -10.75 9.77
N ILE A 76 -1.99 -11.06 9.46
CA ILE A 76 -3.11 -10.76 10.35
C ILE A 76 -2.97 -11.53 11.66
N TYR A 77 -2.65 -12.83 11.61
CA TYR A 77 -2.44 -13.63 12.82
C TYR A 77 -1.25 -13.15 13.63
N ILE A 78 -0.13 -12.78 12.99
CA ILE A 78 1.04 -12.24 13.66
C ILE A 78 0.70 -10.89 14.33
N LEU A 79 0.04 -9.97 13.62
CA LEU A 79 -0.39 -8.68 14.17
C LEU A 79 -1.30 -8.86 15.39
N GLY A 80 -2.31 -9.73 15.29
CA GLY A 80 -3.20 -10.02 16.41
C GLY A 80 -2.46 -10.63 17.60
N THR A 81 -1.54 -11.56 17.35
CA THR A 81 -0.74 -12.21 18.39
C THR A 81 0.15 -11.20 19.12
N ILE A 82 0.87 -10.34 18.40
CA ILE A 82 1.75 -9.33 19.01
C ILE A 82 0.93 -8.30 19.80
N PHE A 83 -0.24 -7.92 19.29
CA PHE A 83 -1.15 -7.03 20.03
C PHE A 83 -1.63 -7.65 21.34
N VAL A 84 -1.99 -8.93 21.34
CA VAL A 84 -2.35 -9.65 22.57
C VAL A 84 -1.16 -9.74 23.53
N ILE A 85 0.05 -10.04 23.02
CA ILE A 85 1.28 -10.05 23.84
C ILE A 85 1.53 -8.68 24.48
N LEU A 86 1.31 -7.59 23.74
CA LEU A 86 1.43 -6.23 24.28
C LEU A 86 0.45 -6.01 25.44
N LEU A 87 -0.83 -6.33 25.25
CA LEU A 87 -1.85 -6.19 26.31
C LEU A 87 -1.52 -7.02 27.56
N ILE A 88 -1.05 -8.25 27.34
CA ILE A 88 -0.62 -9.14 28.43
C ILE A 88 0.59 -8.54 29.16
N SER A 89 1.58 -8.01 28.42
CA SER A 89 2.78 -7.42 29.03
C SER A 89 2.50 -6.17 29.85
N GLU A 90 1.55 -5.34 29.45
CA GLU A 90 1.12 -4.15 30.21
C GLU A 90 0.36 -4.55 31.49
N SER A 91 -0.26 -5.73 31.50
CA SER A 91 -1.06 -6.23 32.63
C SER A 91 -0.21 -6.95 33.68
N ILE A 92 0.96 -7.48 33.30
CA ILE A 92 1.82 -8.28 34.17
C ILE A 92 2.87 -7.40 34.86
N LYS A 93 2.93 -7.46 36.20
CA LYS A 93 3.95 -6.76 37.00
C LYS A 93 5.24 -7.57 37.23
N ILE A 94 5.30 -8.80 36.69
CA ILE A 94 6.43 -9.72 36.86
C ILE A 94 7.43 -9.52 35.72
N ASN A 95 8.53 -8.80 36.00
CA ASN A 95 9.55 -8.44 34.99
C ASN A 95 10.14 -9.65 34.25
N PHE A 96 10.35 -10.78 34.93
CA PHE A 96 10.87 -12.00 34.31
C PHE A 96 9.93 -12.56 33.23
N LEU A 97 8.62 -12.53 33.48
CA LEU A 97 7.62 -13.02 32.53
C LEU A 97 7.52 -12.09 31.32
N VAL A 98 7.61 -10.78 31.53
CA VAL A 98 7.69 -9.78 30.45
C VAL A 98 8.95 -9.98 29.59
N PHE A 99 10.09 -10.32 30.20
CA PHE A 99 11.32 -10.61 29.47
C PHE A 99 11.20 -11.88 28.60
N ILE A 100 10.57 -12.94 29.11
CA ILE A 100 10.29 -14.15 28.30
C ILE A 100 9.37 -13.81 27.12
N LEU A 101 8.29 -13.05 27.38
CA LEU A 101 7.37 -12.61 26.33
C LEU A 101 8.09 -11.78 25.25
N LEU A 102 9.03 -10.92 25.66
CA LEU A 102 9.87 -10.15 24.75
C LEU A 102 10.72 -11.06 23.86
N ILE A 103 11.39 -12.08 24.43
CA ILE A 103 12.19 -13.04 23.65
C ILE A 103 11.33 -13.78 22.63
N ILE A 104 10.18 -14.32 23.05
CA ILE A 104 9.24 -15.02 22.16
C ILE A 104 8.80 -14.09 21.03
N CYS A 105 8.42 -12.85 21.37
CA CYS A 105 8.02 -11.84 20.40
C CYS A 105 9.13 -11.55 19.38
N LYS A 106 10.37 -11.37 19.85
CA LYS A 106 11.53 -11.17 18.98
C LYS A 106 11.74 -12.31 17.99
N ILE A 107 11.64 -13.56 18.44
CA ILE A 107 11.83 -14.74 17.57
C ILE A 107 10.73 -14.81 16.51
N VAL A 108 9.46 -14.66 16.91
CA VAL A 108 8.31 -14.68 15.99
C VAL A 108 8.46 -13.59 14.93
N LEU A 109 8.87 -12.39 15.34
CA LEU A 109 9.02 -11.26 14.45
C LEU A 109 10.20 -11.39 13.50
N PHE A 110 11.34 -11.89 14.00
CA PHE A 110 12.50 -12.19 13.17
C PHE A 110 12.15 -13.17 12.05
N ILE A 111 11.42 -14.25 12.38
CA ILE A 111 10.95 -15.21 11.37
C ILE A 111 9.96 -14.55 10.40
N SER A 112 9.03 -13.73 10.92
CA SER A 112 8.01 -13.08 10.10
C SER A 112 8.56 -12.10 9.05
N ALA A 113 9.74 -11.52 9.32
CA ALA A 113 10.41 -10.59 8.42
C ALA A 113 10.74 -11.23 7.06
N PHE A 114 10.93 -12.55 7.01
CA PHE A 114 11.29 -13.26 5.78
C PHE A 114 10.09 -13.81 5.00
N ILE A 115 8.88 -13.75 5.54
CA ILE A 115 7.67 -14.25 4.87
C ILE A 115 7.43 -13.48 3.57
N ALA A 116 7.34 -12.15 3.63
CA ALA A 116 7.11 -11.32 2.44
C ALA A 116 8.20 -11.48 1.37
N PRO A 117 9.51 -11.37 1.70
CA PRO A 117 10.58 -11.63 0.73
C PRO A 117 10.52 -13.02 0.10
N TYR A 118 10.29 -14.07 0.89
CA TYR A 118 10.23 -15.45 0.41
C TYR A 118 9.15 -15.65 -0.65
N TYR A 119 7.92 -15.19 -0.36
CA TYR A 119 6.82 -15.29 -1.30
C TYR A 119 6.99 -14.36 -2.51
N SER A 120 7.62 -13.19 -2.34
CA SER A 120 7.93 -12.29 -3.47
C SER A 120 8.92 -12.92 -4.46
N ILE A 121 9.93 -13.63 -3.97
CA ILE A 121 10.92 -14.32 -4.81
C ILE A 121 10.30 -15.53 -5.50
N ILE A 122 9.48 -16.32 -4.80
CA ILE A 122 8.80 -17.50 -5.38
C ILE A 122 7.83 -17.07 -6.48
N ASP A 123 7.04 -16.01 -6.26
CA ASP A 123 6.12 -15.46 -7.26
C ASP A 123 6.85 -14.97 -8.53
N ASP A 124 8.15 -14.67 -8.43
CA ASP A 124 9.01 -14.23 -9.53
C ASP A 124 9.61 -15.39 -10.30
N ILE A 125 10.10 -16.43 -9.61
CA ILE A 125 10.64 -17.64 -10.23
C ILE A 125 9.55 -18.40 -10.99
N SER A 126 8.32 -18.39 -10.47
CA SER A 126 7.15 -19.04 -11.07
C SER A 126 6.43 -18.21 -12.14
N ALA A 127 6.97 -17.05 -12.53
CA ALA A 127 6.35 -16.21 -13.56
C ALA A 127 6.65 -16.73 -14.97
N ASP A 128 5.65 -17.33 -15.61
CA ASP A 128 5.69 -17.73 -17.01
C ASP A 128 5.86 -16.49 -17.93
N PRO A 129 6.76 -16.47 -18.94
CA PRO A 129 6.90 -15.37 -19.91
C PRO A 129 5.60 -14.92 -20.58
N GLU A 130 4.59 -15.80 -20.68
CA GLU A 130 3.26 -15.43 -21.19
C GLU A 130 2.50 -14.51 -20.23
N SER A 131 2.59 -14.77 -18.92
CA SER A 131 2.05 -13.89 -17.88
C SER A 131 2.69 -12.50 -17.88
N LEU A 132 3.95 -12.38 -18.30
CA LEU A 132 4.64 -11.10 -18.49
C LEU A 132 4.14 -10.31 -19.71
N LYS A 133 3.55 -10.96 -20.71
CA LYS A 133 2.91 -10.27 -21.85
C LYS A 133 1.52 -9.76 -21.47
N GLU A 134 0.76 -10.53 -20.70
CA GLU A 134 -0.52 -10.08 -20.13
C GLU A 134 -0.34 -8.95 -19.11
N LEU A 135 0.75 -9.00 -18.31
CA LEU A 135 1.29 -7.87 -17.52
C LEU A 135 1.20 -6.56 -18.28
N ARG A 136 1.85 -6.54 -19.44
CA ARG A 136 2.00 -5.37 -20.30
C ARG A 136 0.71 -4.94 -20.99
N LYS A 137 -0.24 -5.85 -21.21
CA LYS A 137 -1.49 -5.53 -21.89
C LYS A 137 -2.48 -4.88 -20.92
N GLU A 138 -2.68 -5.46 -19.75
CA GLU A 138 -3.61 -4.89 -18.75
C GLU A 138 -3.10 -3.56 -18.16
N THR A 139 -1.80 -3.39 -17.94
CA THR A 139 -1.29 -2.09 -17.44
C THR A 139 -1.45 -1.00 -18.50
N LYS A 140 -1.34 -1.34 -19.80
CA LYS A 140 -1.66 -0.40 -20.87
C LYS A 140 -3.15 -0.03 -20.85
N GLU A 141 -4.03 -1.00 -20.63
CA GLU A 141 -5.48 -0.79 -20.54
C GLU A 141 -5.84 0.07 -19.31
N GLN A 142 -5.27 -0.19 -18.13
CA GLN A 142 -5.46 0.64 -16.93
C GLN A 142 -4.92 2.07 -17.10
N ILE A 143 -3.74 2.24 -17.70
CA ILE A 143 -3.21 3.59 -18.00
C ILE A 143 -4.11 4.32 -18.99
N GLU A 144 -4.73 3.62 -19.95
CA GLU A 144 -5.69 4.20 -20.86
C GLU A 144 -7.01 4.56 -20.17
N GLU A 145 -7.52 3.73 -19.27
CA GLU A 145 -8.69 4.03 -18.45
C GLU A 145 -8.45 5.22 -17.52
N ASP A 146 -7.29 5.28 -16.84
CA ASP A 146 -6.91 6.40 -15.97
C ASP A 146 -6.70 7.69 -16.75
N LYS A 147 -6.20 7.61 -17.99
CA LYS A 147 -6.15 8.75 -18.90
C LYS A 147 -7.55 9.19 -19.31
N LYS A 148 -8.43 8.27 -19.67
CA LYS A 148 -9.82 8.57 -20.02
C LYS A 148 -10.55 9.22 -18.84
N SER A 149 -10.44 8.67 -17.63
CA SER A 149 -11.08 9.21 -16.43
C SER A 149 -10.60 10.62 -16.08
N LYS A 150 -9.29 10.90 -16.22
CA LYS A 150 -8.72 12.25 -16.08
C LYS A 150 -9.21 13.23 -17.14
N ILE A 151 -9.43 12.79 -18.38
CA ILE A 151 -10.01 13.61 -19.45
C ILE A 151 -11.47 13.97 -19.13
N PHE A 152 -12.25 13.03 -18.60
CA PHE A 152 -13.64 13.29 -18.20
C PHE A 152 -13.73 14.24 -16.99
N SER A 153 -12.86 14.10 -15.98
CA SER A 153 -12.86 14.99 -14.81
C SER A 153 -12.44 16.42 -15.15
N THR A 154 -11.43 16.60 -16.02
CA THR A 154 -11.05 17.93 -16.51
C THR A 154 -12.14 18.54 -17.39
N ARG A 155 -12.84 17.75 -18.20
CA ARG A 155 -14.00 18.23 -18.99
C ARG A 155 -15.14 18.69 -18.08
N ASN A 156 -15.51 17.92 -17.07
CA ASN A 156 -16.58 18.28 -16.13
C ASN A 156 -16.23 19.56 -15.34
N SER A 157 -15.00 19.70 -14.85
CA SER A 157 -14.59 20.94 -14.15
C SER A 157 -14.61 22.18 -15.04
N ARG A 158 -14.33 22.04 -16.35
CA ARG A 158 -14.45 23.15 -17.32
C ARG A 158 -15.90 23.53 -17.57
N ILE A 159 -16.81 22.55 -17.64
CA ILE A 159 -18.25 22.80 -17.81
C ILE A 159 -18.81 23.54 -16.60
N GLU A 160 -18.46 23.12 -15.38
CA GLU A 160 -18.90 23.79 -14.15
C GLU A 160 -18.37 25.23 -14.05
N ARG A 161 -17.08 25.45 -14.36
CA ARG A 161 -16.51 26.81 -14.39
C ARG A 161 -17.19 27.69 -15.43
N ASN A 162 -17.47 27.18 -16.63
CA ASN A 162 -18.16 27.94 -17.66
C ASN A 162 -19.61 28.29 -17.25
N LYS A 163 -20.30 27.39 -16.56
CA LYS A 163 -21.64 27.65 -16.02
C LYS A 163 -21.60 28.73 -14.93
N ALA A 164 -20.65 28.65 -14.00
CA ALA A 164 -20.45 29.66 -12.96
C ALA A 164 -20.10 31.05 -13.56
N THR A 165 -19.24 31.10 -14.57
CA THR A 165 -18.90 32.34 -15.29
C THR A 165 -20.12 32.92 -16.00
N LYS A 166 -20.95 32.08 -16.64
CA LYS A 166 -22.17 32.51 -17.31
C LYS A 166 -23.18 33.09 -16.31
N GLU A 167 -23.39 32.42 -15.18
CA GLU A 167 -24.27 32.91 -14.11
C GLU A 167 -23.77 34.23 -13.51
N PHE A 168 -22.44 34.39 -13.36
CA PHE A 168 -21.85 35.64 -12.91
C PHE A 168 -22.09 36.78 -13.90
N ILE A 169 -21.85 36.55 -15.19
CA ILE A 169 -22.09 37.54 -16.26
C ILE A 169 -23.57 37.93 -16.31
N GLU A 170 -24.48 36.96 -16.33
CA GLU A 170 -25.93 37.23 -16.37
C GLU A 170 -26.40 38.02 -15.14
N LYS A 171 -25.85 37.74 -13.95
CA LYS A 171 -26.16 38.48 -12.72
C LYS A 171 -25.64 39.92 -12.79
N HIS A 172 -24.46 40.13 -13.38
CA HIS A 172 -23.86 41.45 -13.56
C HIS A 172 -24.60 42.28 -14.63
N GLU A 173 -25.06 41.66 -15.72
CA GLU A 173 -25.86 42.31 -16.75
C GLU A 173 -27.26 42.68 -16.26
N LYS A 174 -27.92 41.80 -15.49
CA LYS A 174 -29.22 42.11 -14.86
C LYS A 174 -29.11 43.27 -13.88
N LYS A 175 -28.00 43.38 -13.14
CA LYS A 175 -27.75 44.50 -12.23
C LYS A 175 -27.59 45.83 -12.99
N LYS A 176 -26.81 45.84 -14.07
CA LYS A 176 -26.67 47.01 -14.96
C LYS A 176 -27.99 47.42 -15.62
N ARG A 177 -28.84 46.47 -16.02
CA ARG A 177 -30.17 46.76 -16.60
C ARG A 177 -31.20 47.24 -15.56
N GLY A 178 -31.02 46.91 -14.28
CA GLY A 178 -31.85 47.40 -13.18
C GLY A 178 -31.51 48.83 -12.74
N GLU A 179 -30.26 49.26 -12.93
CA GLU A 179 -29.82 50.63 -12.65
C GLU A 179 -30.27 51.63 -13.74
N GLY A 180 -30.41 51.20 -15.00
CA GLY A 180 -30.94 52.04 -16.09
C GLY A 180 -32.47 52.24 -16.11
N ARG A 181 -33.19 51.91 -15.03
CA ARG A 181 -34.65 52.09 -14.88
C ARG A 181 -35.03 53.04 -13.75
N ARG A 182 -34.04 53.74 -13.19
CA ARG A 182 -34.24 54.84 -12.23
C ARG A 182 -33.77 56.13 -12.88
N ASP A 183 -34.51 56.61 -13.85
CA ASP A 183 -34.59 58.00 -14.28
C ASP A 183 -36.03 58.26 -14.74
#